data_AF-A0A918FZL5-F1
#
_entry.id   AF-A0A918FZL5-F1
#
_cell.length_a   1.000
_cell.length_b   1.000
_cell.length_c   1.000
_cell.angle_alpha   90.00
_cell.angle_beta   90.00
_cell.angle_gamma   90.00
#
_symmetry.space_group_name_H-M   'P 1'
#
loop_
_entity.id
_entity.type
_entity.pdbx_description
1 polymer ?
#
loop_
_entity_poly.entity_id
_entity_poly.type
_entity_poly.pdbx_seq_one_letter_code
_entity_poly.pdbx_strand_id
1 'polypeptide(L)'
;MSVSDDWAWLEEMPEEWPTPAEITGPTAVPATNLVLLMLSSEMLGNDLVELIGEFIAEDARFNSWIGAAGKRELSMRQVAECSALLRECTKSIYEAWCDFSQAHERAQRAAGSALPERRALFDNLKSASEELRNARMK
;
A
#
# COMPACT_ATOMS: atom_id res chain seq x y z
N MET A 1 -0.49 -21.54 24.89
CA MET A 1 0.52 -20.96 25.80
C MET A 1 0.27 -19.47 25.80
N SER A 2 -0.08 -18.87 26.93
CA SER A 2 -0.30 -17.42 27.01
C SER A 2 1.02 -16.72 26.73
N VAL A 3 1.00 -15.79 25.78
CA VAL A 3 2.15 -14.92 25.49
C VAL A 3 2.44 -14.13 26.77
N SER A 4 3.71 -13.97 27.17
CA SER A 4 4.02 -13.19 28.39
C SER A 4 3.51 -11.76 28.25
N ASP A 5 3.22 -11.05 29.36
CA ASP A 5 2.63 -9.69 29.33
C ASP A 5 3.36 -8.72 28.38
N ASP A 6 4.67 -8.86 28.21
CA ASP A 6 5.50 -8.09 27.26
C ASP A 6 5.13 -8.25 25.77
N TRP A 7 4.31 -9.25 25.44
CA TRP A 7 3.88 -9.61 24.09
C TRP A 7 2.36 -9.63 23.91
N ALA A 8 1.59 -9.28 24.95
CA ALA A 8 0.14 -9.24 24.88
C ALA A 8 -0.36 -8.32 23.74
N TRP A 9 0.42 -7.28 23.41
CA TRP A 9 0.15 -6.38 22.29
C TRP A 9 0.15 -7.05 20.91
N LEU A 10 0.75 -8.24 20.74
CA LEU A 10 0.68 -8.98 19.48
C LEU A 10 -0.75 -9.43 19.17
N GLU A 11 -1.57 -9.70 20.18
CA GLU A 11 -2.99 -10.05 20.01
C GLU A 11 -3.83 -8.84 19.57
N GLU A 12 -3.32 -7.62 19.78
CA GLU A 12 -3.94 -6.36 19.34
C GLU A 12 -3.55 -6.00 17.89
N MET A 13 -2.58 -6.70 17.29
CA MET A 13 -2.16 -6.41 15.92
C MET A 13 -3.25 -6.78 14.92
N PRO A 14 -3.49 -5.93 13.90
CA PRO A 14 -4.46 -6.25 12.87
C PRO A 14 -4.11 -7.57 12.19
N GLU A 15 -5.14 -8.36 11.91
CA GLU A 15 -5.01 -9.66 11.26
C GLU A 15 -4.26 -9.52 9.94
N GLU A 16 -3.39 -10.48 9.65
CA GLU A 16 -2.58 -10.43 8.44
C GLU A 16 -3.48 -10.57 7.20
N TRP A 17 -3.49 -9.53 6.37
CA TRP A 17 -4.15 -9.61 5.07
C TRP A 17 -3.38 -10.59 4.18
N PRO A 18 -4.00 -11.70 3.75
CA PRO A 18 -3.32 -12.65 2.89
C PRO A 18 -3.00 -11.96 1.56
N THR A 19 -1.71 -11.85 1.23
CA THR A 19 -1.27 -11.16 0.02
C THR A 19 -1.86 -11.86 -1.21
N PRO A 20 -2.59 -11.14 -2.08
CA PRO A 20 -3.15 -11.70 -3.31
C PRO A 20 -2.08 -12.28 -4.24
N ALA A 21 -2.46 -13.31 -5.00
CA ALA A 21 -1.54 -14.04 -5.88
C ALA A 21 -0.91 -13.11 -6.93
N GLU A 22 -1.70 -12.14 -7.40
CA GLU A 22 -1.37 -11.15 -8.43
C GLU A 22 -0.20 -10.24 -8.01
N ILE A 23 0.00 -10.03 -6.70
CA ILE A 23 1.04 -9.16 -6.16
C ILE A 23 2.05 -9.92 -5.28
N THR A 24 2.04 -11.24 -5.34
CA THR A 24 2.99 -12.09 -4.60
C THR A 24 4.39 -12.11 -5.23
N GLY A 25 4.50 -11.83 -6.54
CA GLY A 25 5.77 -11.70 -7.27
C GLY A 25 5.71 -10.55 -8.27
N PRO A 26 6.82 -10.18 -8.94
CA PRO A 26 8.09 -10.91 -9.04
C PRO A 26 9.10 -10.64 -7.91
N THR A 27 8.84 -9.66 -7.06
CA THR A 27 9.71 -9.33 -5.91
C THR A 27 9.14 -9.88 -4.61
N ALA A 28 9.93 -9.86 -3.54
CA ALA A 28 9.45 -10.21 -2.20
C ALA A 28 8.62 -9.08 -1.53
N VAL A 29 8.39 -7.96 -2.22
CA VAL A 29 7.73 -6.77 -1.67
C VAL A 29 6.39 -6.53 -2.38
N PRO A 30 5.25 -6.83 -1.73
CA PRO A 30 3.92 -6.72 -2.35
C PRO A 30 3.62 -5.31 -2.89
N ALA A 31 4.02 -4.25 -2.18
CA ALA A 31 3.86 -2.87 -2.64
C ALA A 31 4.55 -2.61 -3.99
N THR A 32 5.76 -3.14 -4.17
CA THR A 32 6.51 -3.04 -5.44
C THR A 32 5.81 -3.82 -6.55
N ASN A 33 5.34 -5.03 -6.26
CA ASN A 33 4.63 -5.86 -7.23
C ASN A 33 3.30 -5.23 -7.67
N LEU A 34 2.56 -4.62 -6.75
CA LEU A 34 1.35 -3.86 -7.03
C LEU A 34 1.62 -2.67 -7.96
N VAL A 35 2.69 -1.92 -7.71
CA VAL A 35 3.11 -0.81 -8.59
C VAL A 35 3.42 -1.31 -10.00
N LEU A 36 4.16 -2.43 -10.11
CA LEU A 36 4.45 -3.04 -11.41
C LEU A 36 3.18 -3.50 -12.13
N LEU A 37 2.25 -4.12 -11.41
CA LEU A 37 0.95 -4.56 -11.94
C LEU A 37 0.17 -3.37 -12.51
N MET A 38 0.06 -2.27 -11.76
CA MET A 38 -0.64 -1.07 -12.20
C MET A 38 0.03 -0.41 -13.40
N LEU A 39 1.35 -0.15 -13.33
CA LEU A 39 2.10 0.54 -14.39
C LEU A 39 2.19 -0.25 -15.69
N SER A 40 1.96 -1.57 -15.65
CA SER A 40 1.89 -2.41 -16.85
C SER A 40 0.54 -2.30 -17.57
N SER A 41 -0.43 -1.57 -17.01
CA SER A 41 -1.78 -1.43 -17.57
C SER A 41 -1.92 -0.22 -18.50
N GLU A 42 -2.63 -0.42 -19.60
CA GLU A 42 -3.03 0.65 -20.54
C GLU A 42 -4.16 1.54 -20.00
N MET A 43 -4.72 1.24 -18.82
CA MET A 43 -5.88 1.94 -18.26
C MET A 43 -5.52 3.24 -17.51
N LEU A 44 -4.23 3.47 -17.25
CA LEU A 44 -3.77 4.56 -16.41
C LEU A 44 -3.61 5.88 -17.19
N GLY A 45 -4.17 6.95 -16.64
CA GLY A 45 -3.83 8.32 -17.03
C GLY A 45 -2.56 8.81 -16.32
N ASN A 46 -1.95 9.88 -16.85
CA ASN A 46 -0.70 10.44 -16.33
C ASN A 46 -0.76 10.87 -14.85
N ASP A 47 -1.93 11.31 -14.38
CA ASP A 47 -2.16 11.69 -12.99
C ASP A 47 -2.09 10.49 -12.03
N LEU A 48 -2.63 9.33 -12.43
CA LEU A 48 -2.48 8.10 -11.66
C LEU A 48 -1.04 7.59 -11.72
N VAL A 49 -0.38 7.69 -12.89
CA VAL A 49 1.04 7.33 -13.02
C VAL A 49 1.92 8.17 -12.09
N GLU A 50 1.67 9.47 -12.00
CA GLU A 50 2.37 10.37 -11.08
C GLU A 50 2.18 9.93 -9.62
N LEU A 51 0.94 9.68 -9.20
CA LEU A 51 0.63 9.24 -7.83
C LEU A 51 1.24 7.87 -7.50
N ILE A 52 1.27 6.93 -8.45
CA ILE A 52 1.92 5.64 -8.28
C ILE A 52 3.44 5.83 -8.08
N GLY A 53 4.04 6.75 -8.84
CA GLY A 53 5.44 7.15 -8.67
C GLY A 53 5.71 7.79 -7.30
N GLU A 54 4.79 8.62 -6.82
CA GLU A 54 4.86 9.21 -5.47
C GLU A 54 4.79 8.13 -4.39
N PHE A 55 3.83 7.21 -4.49
CA PHE A 55 3.66 6.11 -3.53
C PHE A 55 4.91 5.26 -3.41
N ILE A 56 5.49 4.79 -4.52
CA ILE A 56 6.70 3.94 -4.46
C ILE A 56 7.92 4.72 -3.95
N ALA A 57 7.99 6.02 -4.21
CA ALA A 57 9.04 6.86 -3.65
C ALA A 57 8.87 7.03 -2.13
N GLU A 58 7.65 7.21 -1.64
CA GLU A 58 7.37 7.28 -0.20
C GLU A 58 7.58 5.93 0.50
N ASP A 59 7.20 4.81 -0.10
CA ASP A 59 7.50 3.46 0.39
C ASP A 59 9.02 3.23 0.52
N ALA A 60 9.80 3.56 -0.51
CA ALA A 60 11.26 3.43 -0.47
C ALA A 60 11.88 4.29 0.63
N ARG A 61 11.39 5.53 0.81
CA ARG A 61 11.85 6.42 1.89
C ARG A 61 11.43 5.91 3.27
N PHE A 62 10.23 5.37 3.41
CA PHE A 62 9.69 4.75 4.62
C PHE A 62 10.56 3.57 5.07
N ASN A 63 10.80 2.62 4.18
CA ASN A 63 11.66 1.47 4.46
C ASN A 63 13.10 1.87 4.77
N SER A 64 13.65 2.87 4.06
CA SER A 64 14.99 3.41 4.34
C SER A 64 15.07 4.03 5.73
N TRP A 65 14.06 4.80 6.13
CA TRP A 65 13.99 5.42 7.46
C TRP A 65 13.89 4.37 8.57
N ILE A 66 13.00 3.37 8.43
CA ILE A 66 12.92 2.26 9.39
C ILE A 66 14.27 1.57 9.53
N GLY A 67 14.91 1.25 8.39
CA GLY A 67 16.19 0.57 8.35
C GLY A 67 17.33 1.33 9.03
N ALA A 68 17.29 2.66 9.03
CA ALA A 68 18.35 3.53 9.56
C ALA A 68 18.04 4.07 10.97
N ALA A 69 17.06 4.98 11.09
CA ALA A 69 16.72 5.67 12.33
C ALA A 69 15.69 4.88 13.14
N GLY A 70 14.68 4.31 12.47
CA GLY A 70 13.59 3.59 13.12
C GLY A 70 14.07 2.43 14.00
N LYS A 71 15.07 1.65 13.56
CA LYS A 71 15.66 0.56 14.37
C LYS A 71 16.30 1.01 15.70
N ARG A 72 16.67 2.29 15.83
CA ARG A 72 17.29 2.84 17.05
C ARG A 72 16.26 3.52 17.95
N GLU A 73 15.24 4.13 17.35
CA GLU A 73 14.32 5.04 18.01
C GLU A 73 12.96 4.38 18.32
N LEU A 74 12.58 3.34 17.56
CA LEU A 74 11.31 2.65 17.72
C LEU A 74 11.45 1.39 18.54
N SER A 75 10.48 1.18 19.43
CA SER A 75 10.24 -0.12 20.06
C SER A 75 9.82 -1.17 19.02
N MET A 76 9.95 -2.45 19.37
CA MET A 76 9.50 -3.54 18.49
C MET A 76 8.01 -3.44 18.13
N ARG A 77 7.16 -3.00 19.07
CA ARG A 77 5.74 -2.72 18.83
C ARG A 77 5.56 -1.66 17.74
N GLN A 78 6.27 -0.54 17.85
CA GLN A 78 6.19 0.54 16.86
C GLN A 78 6.71 0.10 15.48
N VAL A 79 7.72 -0.77 15.41
CA VAL A 79 8.18 -1.36 14.14
C VAL A 79 7.11 -2.29 13.54
N ALA A 80 6.42 -3.08 14.36
CA ALA A 80 5.31 -3.92 13.92
C ALA A 80 4.12 -3.08 13.43
N GLU A 81 3.78 -1.99 14.12
CA GLU A 81 2.76 -1.02 13.72
C GLU A 81 3.11 -0.35 12.38
N CYS A 82 4.39 0.03 12.19
CA CYS A 82 4.86 0.54 10.89
C CYS A 82 4.71 -0.49 9.76
N SER A 83 4.98 -1.76 10.05
CA SER A 83 4.82 -2.84 9.08
C SER A 83 3.34 -3.08 8.75
N ALA A 84 2.46 -2.98 9.75
CA ALA A 84 1.01 -3.06 9.57
C ALA A 84 0.48 -1.90 8.73
N LEU A 85 0.96 -0.67 8.98
CA LEU A 85 0.61 0.51 8.18
C LEU A 85 0.93 0.31 6.70
N LEU A 86 2.15 -0.16 6.39
CA LEU A 86 2.53 -0.40 4.99
C LEU A 86 1.66 -1.47 4.32
N ARG A 87 1.32 -2.54 5.06
CA ARG A 87 0.40 -3.58 4.56
C ARG A 87 -0.99 -3.01 4.29
N GLU A 88 -1.54 -2.20 5.20
CA GLU A 88 -2.86 -1.60 5.02
C GLU A 88 -2.90 -0.62 3.84
N CYS A 89 -1.88 0.24 3.70
CA CYS A 89 -1.71 1.10 2.53
C CYS A 89 -1.70 0.28 1.23
N THR A 90 -0.91 -0.80 1.19
CA THR A 90 -0.82 -1.70 0.01
C THR A 90 -2.16 -2.36 -0.30
N LYS A 91 -2.84 -2.86 0.73
CA LYS A 91 -4.16 -3.48 0.61
C LYS A 91 -5.19 -2.51 0.04
N SER A 92 -5.29 -1.31 0.62
CA SER A 92 -6.28 -0.31 0.21
C SER A 92 -6.09 0.12 -1.25
N ILE A 93 -4.83 0.27 -1.70
CA ILE A 93 -4.54 0.54 -3.11
C ILE A 93 -4.91 -0.65 -3.99
N TYR A 94 -4.60 -1.88 -3.58
CA TYR A 94 -4.93 -3.09 -4.33
C TYR A 94 -6.44 -3.27 -4.52
N GLU A 95 -7.22 -3.08 -3.46
CA GLU A 95 -8.68 -3.18 -3.51
C GLU A 95 -9.27 -2.11 -4.44
N ALA A 96 -8.82 -0.85 -4.31
CA ALA A 96 -9.26 0.22 -5.20
C ALA A 96 -8.84 -0.01 -6.67
N TRP A 97 -7.66 -0.61 -6.90
CA TRP A 97 -7.21 -1.01 -8.23
C TRP A 97 -8.09 -2.11 -8.82
N CYS A 98 -8.47 -3.11 -8.02
CA CYS A 98 -9.39 -4.17 -8.45
C CYS A 98 -10.74 -3.60 -8.88
N ASP A 99 -11.30 -2.68 -8.09
CA ASP A 99 -12.59 -2.05 -8.41
C ASP A 99 -12.50 -1.23 -9.70
N PHE A 100 -11.44 -0.41 -9.83
CA PHE A 100 -11.21 0.40 -11.03
C PHE A 100 -11.02 -0.44 -12.28
N SER A 101 -10.16 -1.47 -12.23
CA SER A 101 -9.87 -2.35 -13.36
C SER A 101 -11.12 -3.09 -13.83
N GLN A 102 -11.90 -3.67 -12.91
CA GLN A 102 -13.15 -4.36 -13.24
C GLN A 102 -14.20 -3.41 -13.84
N ALA A 103 -14.35 -2.21 -13.29
CA ALA A 103 -15.29 -1.22 -13.81
C ALA A 103 -14.90 -0.77 -15.23
N HIS A 104 -13.61 -0.53 -15.47
CA HIS A 104 -13.10 -0.13 -16.77
C HIS A 104 -13.26 -1.24 -17.83
N GLU A 105 -13.04 -2.50 -17.45
CA GLU A 105 -13.27 -3.66 -18.33
C GLU A 105 -14.75 -3.82 -18.70
N ARG A 106 -15.66 -3.74 -17.73
CA ARG A 106 -17.12 -3.82 -17.96
C ARG A 106 -17.62 -2.72 -18.89
N ALA A 107 -17.04 -1.53 -18.80
CA ALA A 107 -17.39 -0.40 -19.65
C ALA A 107 -16.78 -0.48 -21.07
N GLN A 108 -16.17 -1.60 -21.44
CA GLN A 108 -15.54 -1.81 -22.76
C GLN A 108 -14.55 -0.71 -23.14
N ARG A 109 -13.80 -0.17 -22.16
CA ARG A 109 -12.81 0.90 -22.37
C ARG A 109 -13.39 2.21 -22.93
N ALA A 110 -14.68 2.48 -22.66
CA ALA A 110 -15.28 3.75 -23.03
C ALA A 110 -14.62 4.92 -22.26
N ALA A 111 -14.24 5.97 -22.99
CA ALA A 111 -13.63 7.16 -22.39
C ALA A 111 -14.58 7.81 -21.35
N GLY A 112 -14.08 8.04 -20.13
CA GLY A 112 -14.87 8.61 -19.04
C GLY A 112 -15.76 7.61 -18.28
N SER A 113 -15.57 6.31 -18.49
CA SER A 113 -16.16 5.27 -17.65
C SER A 113 -15.34 5.06 -16.35
N ALA A 114 -15.94 4.41 -15.35
CA ALA A 114 -15.33 4.12 -14.05
C ALA A 114 -14.80 5.35 -13.27
N LEU A 115 -15.42 6.53 -13.45
CA LEU A 115 -14.99 7.76 -12.77
C LEU A 115 -15.01 7.66 -11.23
N PRO A 116 -16.04 7.06 -10.59
CA PRO A 116 -16.04 6.87 -9.14
C PRO A 116 -14.87 5.99 -8.68
N GLU A 117 -14.63 4.86 -9.34
CA GLU A 117 -13.59 3.90 -8.97
C GLU A 117 -12.19 4.46 -9.24
N ARG A 118 -12.02 5.17 -10.36
CA ARG A 118 -10.80 5.92 -10.66
C ARG A 118 -10.49 6.97 -9.59
N ARG A 119 -11.53 7.68 -9.12
CA ARG A 119 -11.39 8.67 -8.05
C ARG A 119 -11.01 8.01 -6.74
N ALA A 120 -11.64 6.88 -6.40
CA ALA A 120 -11.28 6.11 -5.22
C ALA A 120 -9.82 5.64 -5.28
N LEU A 121 -9.34 5.13 -6.41
CA LEU A 121 -7.93 4.76 -6.60
C LEU A 121 -6.99 5.96 -6.42
N PHE A 122 -7.33 7.12 -7.01
CA PHE A 122 -6.58 8.36 -6.83
C PHE A 122 -6.46 8.74 -5.35
N ASP A 123 -7.59 8.77 -4.63
CA ASP A 123 -7.63 9.17 -3.23
C ASP A 123 -6.87 8.19 -2.33
N ASN A 124 -6.92 6.88 -2.64
CA ASN A 124 -6.16 5.85 -1.93
C ASN A 124 -4.64 5.99 -2.12
N LEU A 125 -4.16 6.17 -3.35
CA LEU A 125 -2.74 6.38 -3.64
C LEU A 125 -2.20 7.62 -2.91
N LYS A 126 -2.99 8.70 -2.92
CA LYS A 126 -2.63 9.94 -2.23
C LYS A 126 -2.59 9.74 -0.71
N SER A 127 -3.63 9.15 -0.12
CA SER A 127 -3.70 8.90 1.33
C SER A 127 -2.53 8.04 1.80
N ALA A 128 -2.27 6.93 1.10
CA ALA A 128 -1.16 6.03 1.44
C ALA A 128 0.20 6.75 1.41
N SER A 129 0.44 7.57 0.39
CA SER A 129 1.68 8.36 0.28
C SER A 129 1.82 9.36 1.44
N GLU A 130 0.74 10.04 1.80
CA GLU A 130 0.70 10.96 2.94
C GLU A 130 0.90 10.24 4.28
N GLU A 131 0.27 9.08 4.48
CA GLU A 131 0.41 8.26 5.69
C GLU A 131 1.84 7.80 5.91
N LEU A 132 2.48 7.23 4.87
CA LEU A 132 3.88 6.80 4.93
C LEU A 132 4.83 7.98 5.19
N ARG A 133 4.56 9.14 4.57
CA ARG A 133 5.34 10.37 4.81
C ARG A 133 5.20 10.84 6.26
N ASN A 134 3.96 10.91 6.76
CA ASN A 134 3.67 11.39 8.11
C ASN A 134 4.22 10.47 9.18
N ALA A 135 4.23 9.15 8.94
CA ALA A 135 4.81 8.18 9.87
C ALA A 135 6.32 8.38 10.08
N ARG A 136 7.06 8.90 9.09
CA ARG A 136 8.49 9.21 9.22
C ARG A 136 8.79 10.53 9.94
N MET A 137 7.82 11.44 10.03
CA MET A 137 8.00 12.78 10.58
C MET A 137 7.65 12.88 12.07
N LYS A 138 7.20 11.78 12.68
CA LYS A 138 6.92 11.64 14.11
C LYS A 138 8.17 11.19 14.84
#